data_AF-A0A4V6EAC6-F1
#
_entry.id   AF-A0A4V6EAC6-F1
#
_cell.length_a   1.000
_cell.length_b   1.000
_cell.length_c   1.000
_cell.angle_alpha   90.00
_cell.angle_beta   90.00
_cell.angle_gamma   90.00
#
_symmetry.space_group_name_H-M   'P 1'
#
loop_
_entity.id
_entity.type
_entity.pdbx_description
1 polymer ?
#
loop_
_entity_poly.entity_id
_entity_poly.type
_entity_poly.pdbx_seq_one_letter_code
_entity_poly.pdbx_strand_id
1 'polypeptide(L)'
;MSNEHLESEDGDAVQATSIDPKIAHHSSYIDETKRILQAYSDCQSYDELERMVVEDNILNKNTDEYRANILREVTRRHIPSKDEYSETSLMRILSDDVRSDVADWCLYYEFAQDPFIRLITIEFLYPEFERGTLSVNGEDIVTFIQSIKDNYSDLCDRSDETITQAASSYLTALRNFGLLEGRQKKEFAVTYIPDETIAYVVYRLFDEEATSASEVIEHDDWKLFLMDESEVQRRIRDISPQYINYEKRGSTERLRMKHDTIDELIDAF
;
A
#
# COMPACT_ATOMS: atom_id res chain seq x y z
N MET A 1 -36.33 23.59 -40.57
CA MET A 1 -36.54 22.39 -39.73
C MET A 1 -35.20 21.69 -39.67
N SER A 2 -34.40 22.15 -38.71
CA SER A 2 -33.01 21.80 -38.54
C SER A 2 -32.90 20.43 -37.89
N ASN A 3 -32.04 19.57 -38.43
CA ASN A 3 -31.68 18.30 -37.81
C ASN A 3 -30.59 18.63 -36.77
N GLU A 4 -30.97 18.65 -35.49
CA GLU A 4 -30.02 18.75 -34.39
C GLU A 4 -29.29 17.42 -34.22
N HIS A 5 -27.97 17.52 -34.20
CA HIS A 5 -27.02 16.49 -33.81
C HIS A 5 -27.28 16.14 -32.35
N LEU A 6 -27.57 14.86 -32.08
CA LEU A 6 -27.41 14.29 -30.75
C LEU A 6 -25.92 14.05 -30.55
N GLU A 7 -25.24 15.03 -29.95
CA GLU A 7 -23.94 14.80 -29.31
C GLU A 7 -24.21 13.94 -28.06
N SER A 8 -23.59 12.76 -28.03
CA SER A 8 -23.54 11.89 -26.87
C SER A 8 -22.61 12.53 -25.84
N GLU A 9 -23.21 13.11 -24.79
CA GLU A 9 -22.52 13.51 -23.57
C GLU A 9 -22.08 12.29 -22.75
N ASP A 10 -20.99 12.52 -22.02
CA ASP A 10 -20.44 11.74 -20.91
C ASP A 10 -19.79 10.39 -21.23
N GLY A 11 -18.53 10.49 -21.66
CA GLY A 11 -17.54 9.53 -21.21
C GLY A 11 -17.36 9.66 -19.70
N ASP A 12 -17.55 8.56 -19.00
CA ASP A 12 -17.20 8.37 -17.58
C ASP A 12 -15.75 8.84 -17.35
N ALA A 13 -15.60 10.08 -16.86
CA ALA A 13 -14.38 10.52 -16.24
C ALA A 13 -14.34 9.84 -14.87
N VAL A 14 -13.75 8.63 -14.84
CA VAL A 14 -13.21 8.02 -13.63
C VAL A 14 -12.52 9.14 -12.86
N GLN A 15 -13.00 9.47 -11.66
CA GLN A 15 -12.36 10.46 -10.80
C GLN A 15 -10.90 10.03 -10.64
N ALA A 16 -10.00 10.70 -11.35
CA ALA A 16 -8.60 10.33 -11.37
C ALA A 16 -8.06 10.53 -9.94
N THR A 17 -7.87 9.43 -9.22
CA THR A 17 -7.22 9.44 -7.93
C THR A 17 -5.90 10.18 -8.07
N SER A 18 -5.72 11.26 -7.30
CA SER A 18 -4.53 12.10 -7.36
C SER A 18 -3.26 11.27 -7.20
N ILE A 19 -2.34 11.35 -8.18
CA ILE A 19 -1.07 10.61 -8.16
C ILE A 19 0.13 11.51 -7.79
N ASP A 20 -0.14 12.52 -6.97
CA ASP A 20 0.87 13.44 -6.45
C ASP A 20 2.02 12.69 -5.73
N PRO A 21 3.30 12.86 -6.14
CA PRO A 21 4.42 12.12 -5.58
C PRO A 21 4.85 12.66 -4.21
N LYS A 22 3.97 12.58 -3.21
CA LYS A 22 4.19 13.08 -1.84
C LYS A 22 5.41 12.44 -1.17
N ILE A 23 5.77 11.22 -1.58
CA ILE A 23 6.98 10.52 -1.15
C ILE A 23 8.27 11.28 -1.48
N ALA A 24 8.25 12.26 -2.40
CA ALA A 24 9.39 13.13 -2.65
C ALA A 24 9.83 13.92 -1.40
N HIS A 25 8.88 14.30 -0.55
CA HIS A 25 9.16 15.12 0.64
C HIS A 25 9.15 14.30 1.95
N HIS A 26 8.79 13.02 1.86
CA HIS A 26 8.43 12.19 2.99
C HIS A 26 9.03 10.79 2.84
N SER A 27 9.70 10.30 3.88
CA SER A 27 10.21 8.92 3.90
C SER A 27 9.07 7.92 4.12
N SER A 28 9.41 6.62 4.16
CA SER A 28 8.44 5.56 4.50
C SER A 28 7.97 5.62 5.95
N TYR A 29 8.74 6.26 6.84
CA TYR A 29 8.40 6.47 8.25
C TYR A 29 7.93 5.21 8.99
N ILE A 30 8.50 4.03 8.70
CA ILE A 30 8.01 2.74 9.19
C ILE A 30 7.87 2.73 10.72
N ASP A 31 8.96 3.02 11.44
CA ASP A 31 8.97 3.01 12.91
C ASP A 31 8.09 4.11 13.50
N GLU A 32 8.08 5.29 12.87
CA GLU A 32 7.25 6.41 13.31
C GLU A 32 5.76 6.11 13.11
N THR A 33 5.37 5.51 11.99
CA THR A 33 4.01 5.07 11.71
C THR A 33 3.55 4.07 12.75
N LYS A 34 4.36 3.04 13.05
CA LYS A 34 4.03 2.07 14.10
C LYS A 34 3.76 2.74 15.44
N ARG A 35 4.65 3.63 15.88
CA ARG A 35 4.50 4.35 17.16
C ARG A 35 3.29 5.27 17.19
N ILE A 36 3.02 5.99 16.10
CA ILE A 36 1.88 6.91 16.00
C ILE A 36 0.57 6.13 16.05
N LEU A 37 0.45 5.05 15.27
CA LEU A 37 -0.77 4.27 15.22
C LEU A 37 -1.05 3.53 16.53
N GLN A 38 -0.02 2.97 17.17
CA GLN A 38 -0.14 2.40 18.53
C GLN A 38 -0.59 3.46 19.54
N ALA A 39 0.06 4.63 19.57
CA ALA A 39 -0.32 5.70 20.49
C ALA A 39 -1.75 6.20 20.23
N TYR A 40 -2.19 6.23 18.97
CA TYR A 40 -3.54 6.63 18.62
C TYR A 40 -4.59 5.59 19.08
N SER A 41 -4.30 4.31 18.93
CA SER A 41 -5.13 3.22 19.46
C SER A 41 -5.27 3.31 20.99
N ASP A 42 -4.19 3.66 21.69
CA ASP A 42 -4.17 3.79 23.15
C ASP A 42 -4.96 5.02 23.64
N CYS A 43 -4.77 6.18 23.01
CA CYS A 43 -5.36 7.43 23.49
C CYS A 43 -6.75 7.72 22.93
N GLN A 44 -7.10 7.12 21.79
CA GLN A 44 -8.39 7.26 21.09
C GLN A 44 -8.84 8.72 20.89
N SER A 45 -7.88 9.64 20.80
CA SER A 45 -8.11 11.08 20.67
C SER A 45 -7.02 11.70 19.82
N TYR A 46 -7.42 12.34 18.71
CA TYR A 46 -6.45 12.94 17.79
C TYR A 46 -5.71 14.12 18.43
N ASP A 47 -6.40 14.92 19.24
CA ASP A 47 -5.79 16.04 19.97
C ASP A 47 -4.72 15.54 20.95
N GLU A 48 -5.01 14.45 21.68
CA GLU A 48 -4.05 13.85 22.59
C GLU A 48 -2.87 13.21 21.83
N LEU A 49 -3.12 12.54 20.70
CA LEU A 49 -2.08 12.03 19.82
C LEU A 49 -1.16 13.16 19.34
N GLU A 50 -1.73 14.28 18.89
CA GLU A 50 -0.97 15.43 18.42
C GLU A 50 -0.08 16.00 19.54
N ARG A 51 -0.62 16.11 20.76
CA ARG A 51 0.15 16.50 21.95
C ARG A 51 1.29 15.52 22.24
N MET A 52 1.04 14.21 22.21
CA MET A 52 2.06 13.18 22.45
C MET A 52 3.18 13.22 21.40
N VAL A 53 2.84 13.42 20.12
CA VAL A 53 3.81 13.45 19.02
C VAL A 53 4.60 14.76 19.00
N VAL A 54 3.90 15.89 19.08
CA VAL A 54 4.51 17.21 18.91
C VAL A 54 5.10 17.72 20.22
N GLU A 55 4.48 17.53 21.38
CA GLU A 55 4.99 18.07 22.66
C GLU A 55 5.81 17.02 23.42
N ASP A 56 5.27 15.82 23.64
CA ASP A 56 5.93 14.78 24.45
C ASP A 56 7.06 14.06 23.67
N ASN A 57 7.16 14.29 22.35
CA ASN A 57 8.22 13.79 21.47
C ASN A 57 8.38 12.26 21.53
N ILE A 58 7.27 11.52 21.45
CA ILE A 58 7.31 10.04 21.42
C ILE A 58 8.12 9.47 20.22
N LEU A 59 8.36 10.29 19.20
CA LEU A 59 9.16 9.93 18.02
C LEU A 59 10.68 10.10 18.24
N ASN A 60 11.10 10.75 19.33
CA ASN A 60 12.48 11.13 19.61
C ASN A 60 13.16 11.85 18.42
N LYS A 61 12.50 12.89 17.90
CA LYS A 61 13.00 13.73 16.79
C LYS A 61 13.26 15.16 17.27
N ASN A 62 14.21 15.81 16.61
CA ASN A 62 14.80 17.06 17.10
C ASN A 62 13.87 18.27 17.04
N THR A 63 12.98 18.38 16.05
CA THR A 63 12.18 19.59 15.83
C THR A 63 10.69 19.30 15.78
N ASP A 64 9.91 20.20 16.40
CA ASP A 64 8.45 20.13 16.47
C ASP A 64 7.83 20.13 15.07
N GLU A 65 8.35 20.98 14.18
CA GLU A 65 7.94 21.05 12.77
C GLU A 65 8.11 19.71 12.05
N TYR A 66 9.22 19.01 12.29
CA TYR A 66 9.46 17.70 11.67
C TYR A 66 8.51 16.63 12.22
N ARG A 67 8.23 16.65 13.53
CA ARG A 67 7.24 15.74 14.15
C ARG A 67 5.83 15.99 13.64
N ALA A 68 5.43 17.26 13.51
CA ALA A 68 4.15 17.65 12.94
C ALA A 68 4.04 17.24 11.46
N ASN A 69 5.13 17.33 10.69
CA ASN A 69 5.15 16.86 9.29
C ASN A 69 5.01 15.32 9.20
N ILE A 70 5.69 14.57 10.07
CA ILE A 70 5.54 13.11 10.13
C ILE A 70 4.10 12.75 10.51
N LEU A 71 3.56 13.36 11.57
CA LEU A 71 2.18 13.14 12.00
C LEU A 71 1.21 13.41 10.86
N ARG A 72 1.33 14.55 10.16
CA ARG A 72 0.47 14.90 9.04
C ARG A 72 0.44 13.81 7.97
N GLU A 73 1.60 13.27 7.59
CA GLU A 73 1.67 12.23 6.57
C GLU A 73 1.15 10.88 7.03
N VAL A 74 1.44 10.47 8.27
CA VAL A 74 0.92 9.22 8.83
C VAL A 74 -0.60 9.30 8.94
N THR A 75 -1.11 10.41 9.48
CA THR A 75 -2.55 10.67 9.58
C THR A 75 -3.21 10.62 8.20
N ARG A 76 -2.64 11.31 7.20
CA ARG A 76 -3.17 11.33 5.83
C ARG A 76 -3.34 9.92 5.25
N ARG A 77 -2.41 9.01 5.54
CA ARG A 77 -2.39 7.66 4.96
C ARG A 77 -3.25 6.66 5.73
N HIS A 78 -3.27 6.75 7.05
CA HIS A 78 -3.72 5.63 7.89
C HIS A 78 -4.83 5.98 8.87
N ILE A 79 -5.16 7.27 9.05
CA ILE A 79 -6.21 7.71 9.98
C ILE A 79 -7.40 8.25 9.16
N PRO A 80 -8.55 7.55 9.14
CA PRO A 80 -9.70 7.94 8.31
C PRO A 80 -10.34 9.27 8.72
N SER A 81 -10.40 9.54 10.02
CA SER A 81 -11.00 10.75 10.59
C SER A 81 -10.22 11.22 11.82
N LYS A 82 -10.14 12.54 11.99
CA LYS A 82 -9.57 13.20 13.17
C LYS A 82 -10.64 13.51 14.23
N ASP A 83 -11.89 13.61 13.81
CA ASP A 83 -13.00 14.07 14.67
C ASP A 83 -13.56 12.94 15.53
N GLU A 84 -13.60 11.72 14.98
CA GLU A 84 -14.08 10.52 15.64
C GLU A 84 -13.04 9.42 15.50
N TYR A 85 -12.69 8.79 16.62
CA TYR A 85 -11.80 7.64 16.62
C TYR A 85 -12.49 6.48 15.91
N SER A 86 -11.79 5.92 14.92
CA SER A 86 -12.16 4.69 14.23
C SER A 86 -10.90 3.84 14.13
N GLU A 87 -10.95 2.64 14.72
CA GLU A 87 -9.87 1.68 14.63
C GLU A 87 -9.83 1.10 13.23
N THR A 88 -8.68 1.19 12.56
CA THR A 88 -8.46 0.52 11.28
C THR A 88 -7.84 -0.85 11.49
N SER A 89 -7.98 -1.75 10.52
CA SER A 89 -7.38 -3.10 10.60
C SER A 89 -5.85 -3.05 10.76
N LEU A 90 -5.18 -2.04 10.18
CA LEU A 90 -3.75 -1.80 10.41
C LEU A 90 -3.46 -1.37 11.86
N MET A 91 -4.27 -0.48 12.44
CA MET A 91 -4.11 -0.08 13.84
C MET A 91 -4.22 -1.29 14.77
N ARG A 92 -5.19 -2.19 14.52
CA ARG A 92 -5.37 -3.42 15.28
C ARG A 92 -4.16 -4.35 15.18
N ILE A 93 -3.69 -4.63 13.95
CA ILE A 93 -2.45 -5.41 13.71
C ILE A 93 -1.25 -4.88 14.48
N LEU A 94 -1.12 -3.55 14.57
CA LEU A 94 0.01 -2.92 15.25
C LEU A 94 -0.15 -2.86 16.77
N SER A 95 -1.37 -3.00 17.29
CA SER A 95 -1.68 -2.92 18.72
C SER A 95 -1.69 -4.29 19.39
N ASP A 96 -2.02 -5.35 18.64
CA ASP A 96 -2.03 -6.74 19.12
C ASP A 96 -0.63 -7.37 19.11
N ASP A 97 -0.47 -8.52 19.79
CA ASP A 97 0.78 -9.30 19.85
C ASP A 97 1.02 -10.11 18.56
N VAL A 98 0.88 -9.45 17.41
CA VAL A 98 1.10 -10.02 16.08
C VAL A 98 2.61 -10.06 15.79
N ARG A 99 3.06 -11.12 15.11
CA ARG A 99 4.47 -11.29 14.72
C ARG A 99 4.95 -10.08 13.90
N SER A 100 6.14 -9.57 14.22
CA SER A 100 6.62 -8.28 13.70
C SER A 100 6.73 -8.22 12.17
N ASP A 101 7.11 -9.33 11.53
CA ASP A 101 7.18 -9.46 10.07
C ASP A 101 5.79 -9.38 9.41
N VAL A 102 4.76 -9.97 10.03
CA VAL A 102 3.36 -9.85 9.57
C VAL A 102 2.92 -8.39 9.65
N ALA A 103 3.19 -7.73 10.78
CA ALA A 103 2.89 -6.32 10.97
C ALA A 103 3.62 -5.42 9.95
N ASP A 104 4.89 -5.71 9.65
CA ASP A 104 5.67 -4.99 8.64
C ASP A 104 5.10 -5.15 7.22
N TRP A 105 4.69 -6.37 6.84
CA TRP A 105 4.13 -6.62 5.52
C TRP A 105 2.71 -6.10 5.35
N CYS A 106 1.88 -6.11 6.39
CA CYS A 106 0.58 -5.44 6.37
C CYS A 106 0.74 -3.92 6.31
N LEU A 107 1.71 -3.35 7.04
CA LEU A 107 2.05 -1.93 6.90
C LEU A 107 2.57 -1.59 5.49
N TYR A 108 3.39 -2.45 4.90
CA TYR A 108 3.82 -2.29 3.50
C TYR A 108 2.63 -2.26 2.55
N TYR A 109 1.67 -3.19 2.70
CA TYR A 109 0.48 -3.24 1.87
C TYR A 109 -0.29 -1.92 1.91
N GLU A 110 -0.60 -1.41 3.10
CA GLU A 110 -1.32 -0.13 3.26
C GLU A 110 -0.49 1.06 2.74
N PHE A 111 0.83 1.03 2.91
CA PHE A 111 1.72 2.03 2.33
C PHE A 111 1.68 2.01 0.79
N ALA A 112 1.64 0.82 0.20
CA ALA A 112 1.65 0.62 -1.25
C ALA A 112 0.31 0.98 -1.92
N GLN A 113 -0.77 1.16 -1.14
CA GLN A 113 -2.05 1.70 -1.63
C GLN A 113 -2.00 3.19 -1.99
N ASP A 114 -0.94 3.92 -1.60
CA ASP A 114 -0.75 5.30 -2.08
C ASP A 114 -0.71 5.30 -3.62
N PRO A 115 -1.54 6.10 -4.32
CA PRO A 115 -1.75 5.99 -5.77
C PRO A 115 -0.47 6.10 -6.59
N PHE A 116 0.46 6.97 -6.18
CA PHE A 116 1.75 7.08 -6.84
C PHE A 116 2.59 5.80 -6.65
N ILE A 117 2.64 5.29 -5.42
CA ILE A 117 3.42 4.09 -5.09
C ILE A 117 2.86 2.87 -5.82
N ARG A 118 1.54 2.71 -5.80
CA ARG A 118 0.80 1.67 -6.52
C ARG A 118 1.14 1.68 -8.01
N LEU A 119 1.04 2.86 -8.64
CA LEU A 119 1.30 3.04 -10.06
C LEU A 119 2.73 2.63 -10.43
N ILE A 120 3.75 3.15 -9.73
CA ILE A 120 5.15 2.83 -10.04
C ILE A 120 5.45 1.35 -9.78
N THR A 121 4.82 0.75 -8.75
CA THR A 121 5.03 -0.66 -8.43
C THR A 121 4.46 -1.57 -9.51
N ILE A 122 3.22 -1.32 -9.95
CA ILE A 122 2.51 -2.16 -10.92
C ILE A 122 3.01 -1.94 -12.35
N GLU A 123 3.20 -0.69 -12.77
CA GLU A 123 3.46 -0.37 -14.18
C GLU A 123 4.95 -0.34 -14.53
N PHE A 124 5.84 -0.27 -13.53
CA PHE A 124 7.27 -0.25 -13.75
C PHE A 124 8.00 -1.38 -13.01
N LEU A 125 7.88 -1.45 -11.68
CA LEU A 125 8.70 -2.38 -10.89
C LEU A 125 8.37 -3.85 -11.16
N TYR A 126 7.08 -4.20 -11.19
CA TYR A 126 6.62 -5.56 -11.45
C TYR A 126 7.02 -6.05 -12.85
N PRO A 127 6.85 -5.28 -13.95
CA PRO A 127 7.37 -5.66 -15.26
C PRO A 127 8.89 -5.85 -15.31
N GLU A 128 9.67 -5.06 -14.56
CA GLU A 128 11.12 -5.28 -14.45
C GLU A 128 11.44 -6.59 -13.71
N PHE A 129 10.70 -6.90 -12.65
CA PHE A 129 10.83 -8.15 -11.91
C PHE A 129 10.54 -9.37 -12.81
N GLU A 130 9.40 -9.35 -13.51
CA GLU A 130 8.97 -10.42 -14.42
C GLU A 130 9.95 -10.68 -15.57
N ARG A 131 10.64 -9.62 -16.04
CA ARG A 131 11.70 -9.74 -17.04
C ARG A 131 13.00 -10.35 -16.52
N GLY A 132 13.11 -10.56 -15.20
CA GLY A 132 14.33 -11.04 -14.55
C GLY A 132 15.43 -9.97 -14.50
N THR A 133 15.05 -8.68 -14.47
CA THR A 133 16.03 -7.59 -14.34
C THR A 133 16.77 -7.72 -13.00
N LEU A 134 18.10 -7.77 -13.05
CA LEU A 134 18.91 -7.98 -11.85
C LEU A 134 18.89 -6.79 -10.90
N SER A 135 18.70 -5.58 -11.43
CA SER A 135 18.79 -4.37 -10.65
C SER A 135 18.00 -3.22 -11.25
N VAL A 136 17.42 -2.40 -10.38
CA VAL A 136 16.69 -1.19 -10.73
C VAL A 136 17.45 0.02 -10.22
N ASN A 137 17.45 1.11 -10.99
CA ASN A 137 18.05 2.37 -10.59
C ASN A 137 17.03 3.53 -10.68
N GLY A 138 17.36 4.65 -10.04
CA GLY A 138 16.46 5.80 -10.00
C GLY A 138 16.26 6.48 -11.36
N GLU A 139 17.26 6.45 -12.25
CA GLU A 139 17.20 7.08 -13.58
C GLU A 139 16.17 6.37 -14.47
N ASP A 140 16.07 5.04 -14.36
CA ASP A 140 15.06 4.24 -15.10
C ASP A 140 13.64 4.63 -14.66
N ILE A 141 13.43 4.81 -13.35
CA ILE A 141 12.13 5.25 -12.81
C ILE A 141 11.83 6.69 -13.22
N VAL A 142 12.82 7.59 -13.20
CA VAL A 142 12.64 8.97 -13.67
C VAL A 142 12.23 8.98 -15.14
N THR A 143 12.89 8.18 -15.98
CA THR A 143 12.56 8.02 -17.40
C THR A 143 11.14 7.51 -17.58
N PHE A 144 10.75 6.50 -16.80
CA PHE A 144 9.39 5.97 -16.79
C PHE A 144 8.37 7.04 -16.40
N ILE A 145 8.58 7.74 -15.28
CA ILE A 145 7.68 8.81 -14.81
C ILE A 145 7.54 9.89 -15.88
N GLN A 146 8.66 10.34 -16.46
CA GLN A 146 8.64 11.34 -17.54
C GLN A 146 7.84 10.86 -18.76
N SER A 147 7.87 9.57 -19.09
CA SER A 147 7.12 9.02 -20.22
C SER A 147 5.60 8.98 -20.01
N ILE A 148 5.14 8.94 -18.75
CA ILE A 148 3.72 8.90 -18.39
C ILE A 148 3.19 10.22 -17.83
N LYS A 149 4.08 11.18 -17.55
CA LYS A 149 3.79 12.43 -16.83
C LYS A 149 2.66 13.25 -17.45
N ASP A 150 2.57 13.30 -18.77
CA ASP A 150 1.55 14.07 -19.49
C ASP A 150 0.14 13.44 -19.40
N ASN A 151 0.04 12.17 -18.99
CA ASN A 151 -1.25 11.49 -18.80
C ASN A 151 -1.92 11.86 -17.47
N TYR A 152 -1.21 12.56 -16.57
CA TYR A 152 -1.68 12.87 -15.22
C TYR A 152 -1.35 14.31 -14.84
N SER A 153 -2.38 15.13 -14.62
CA SER A 153 -2.22 16.55 -14.25
C SER A 153 -1.27 16.77 -13.08
N ASP A 154 -1.42 15.95 -12.04
CA ASP A 154 -0.68 16.09 -10.79
C ASP A 154 0.80 15.76 -10.90
N LEU A 155 1.17 14.91 -11.89
CA LEU A 155 2.57 14.68 -12.23
C LEU A 155 3.08 15.77 -13.18
N CYS A 156 2.28 16.19 -14.17
CA CYS A 156 2.63 17.19 -15.18
C CYS A 156 3.23 18.46 -14.58
N ASP A 157 2.64 18.96 -13.49
CA ASP A 157 3.06 20.20 -12.84
C ASP A 157 4.32 20.07 -11.96
N ARG A 158 4.87 18.87 -11.79
CA ARG A 158 6.03 18.64 -10.90
C ARG A 158 7.36 18.91 -11.58
N SER A 159 8.32 19.49 -10.85
CA SER A 159 9.68 19.71 -11.35
C SER A 159 10.45 18.40 -11.51
N ASP A 160 11.45 18.40 -12.39
CA ASP A 160 12.35 17.24 -12.57
C ASP A 160 13.08 16.87 -11.27
N GLU A 161 13.39 17.86 -10.43
CA GLU A 161 13.96 17.65 -9.10
C GLU A 161 12.99 16.86 -8.19
N THR A 162 11.70 17.21 -8.20
CA THR A 162 10.68 16.49 -7.41
C THR A 162 10.53 15.05 -7.89
N ILE A 163 10.52 14.82 -9.21
CA ILE A 163 10.44 13.47 -9.80
C ILE A 163 11.66 12.63 -9.42
N THR A 164 12.86 13.22 -9.53
CA THR A 164 14.12 12.55 -9.13
C THR A 164 14.10 12.16 -7.65
N GLN A 165 13.64 13.08 -6.81
CA GLN A 165 13.53 12.84 -5.38
C GLN A 165 12.47 11.77 -5.06
N ALA A 166 11.33 11.76 -5.76
CA ALA A 166 10.29 10.75 -5.62
C ALA A 166 10.81 9.36 -5.97
N ALA A 167 11.51 9.21 -7.10
CA ALA A 167 12.10 7.94 -7.55
C ALA A 167 13.10 7.39 -6.51
N SER A 168 13.98 8.25 -5.99
CA SER A 168 14.97 7.86 -4.96
C SER A 168 14.32 7.47 -3.64
N SER A 169 13.29 8.23 -3.22
CA SER A 169 12.55 7.98 -1.97
C SER A 169 11.72 6.70 -2.04
N TYR A 170 11.10 6.43 -3.20
CA TYR A 170 10.40 5.17 -3.50
C TYR A 170 11.33 3.96 -3.40
N LEU A 171 12.47 3.96 -4.10
CA LEU A 171 13.45 2.87 -4.03
C LEU A 171 14.00 2.66 -2.62
N THR A 172 14.15 3.75 -1.86
CA THR A 172 14.57 3.71 -0.47
C THR A 172 13.49 3.08 0.41
N ALA A 173 12.22 3.42 0.20
CA ALA A 173 11.09 2.85 0.92
C ALA A 173 10.97 1.35 0.69
N LEU A 174 10.96 0.90 -0.57
CA LEU A 174 10.88 -0.53 -0.90
C LEU A 174 12.06 -1.34 -0.34
N ARG A 175 13.24 -0.73 -0.28
CA ARG A 175 14.39 -1.33 0.41
C ARG A 175 14.15 -1.45 1.91
N ASN A 176 13.62 -0.40 2.54
CA ASN A 176 13.35 -0.41 3.98
C ASN A 176 12.28 -1.45 4.36
N PHE A 177 11.30 -1.70 3.49
CA PHE A 177 10.32 -2.78 3.65
C PHE A 177 10.86 -4.16 3.27
N GLY A 178 12.05 -4.26 2.69
CA GLY A 178 12.70 -5.53 2.36
C GLY A 178 12.26 -6.16 1.02
N LEU A 179 11.55 -5.41 0.16
CA LEU A 179 11.25 -5.86 -1.21
C LEU A 179 12.47 -5.70 -2.13
N LEU A 180 13.32 -4.71 -1.83
CA LEU A 180 14.60 -4.48 -2.50
C LEU A 180 15.75 -4.54 -1.50
N GLU A 181 16.95 -4.81 -1.99
CA GLU A 181 18.18 -4.71 -1.21
C GLU A 181 19.24 -3.85 -1.90
N GLY A 182 20.33 -3.55 -1.19
CA GLY A 182 21.43 -2.73 -1.72
C GLY A 182 21.29 -1.21 -1.53
N ARG A 183 22.42 -0.49 -1.61
CA ARG A 183 22.51 0.94 -1.30
C ARG A 183 22.50 1.85 -2.53
N GLN A 184 23.47 1.71 -3.42
CA GLN A 184 23.54 2.51 -4.66
C GLN A 184 22.75 1.85 -5.79
N LYS A 185 22.97 0.54 -5.95
CA LYS A 185 22.24 -0.32 -6.88
C LYS A 185 21.19 -1.09 -6.09
N LYS A 186 19.93 -1.08 -6.54
CA LYS A 186 18.84 -1.81 -5.89
C LYS A 186 18.62 -3.11 -6.62
N GLU A 187 18.59 -4.22 -5.89
CA GLU A 187 18.34 -5.55 -6.42
C GLU A 187 17.08 -6.10 -5.78
N PHE A 188 16.36 -6.99 -6.47
CA PHE A 188 15.17 -7.63 -5.93
C PHE A 188 15.57 -8.57 -4.79
N ALA A 189 14.99 -8.36 -3.62
CA ALA A 189 15.28 -9.21 -2.47
C ALA A 189 14.51 -10.53 -2.58
N VAL A 190 15.14 -11.63 -2.14
CA VAL A 190 14.43 -12.89 -1.94
C VAL A 190 13.70 -12.81 -0.61
N THR A 191 12.42 -12.44 -0.67
CA THR A 191 11.57 -12.33 0.52
C THR A 191 10.45 -13.37 0.52
N TYR A 192 10.02 -13.77 1.71
CA TYR A 192 8.83 -14.56 1.91
C TYR A 192 7.79 -13.70 2.63
N ILE A 193 6.69 -13.42 1.94
CA ILE A 193 5.54 -12.73 2.53
C ILE A 193 4.82 -13.73 3.45
N PRO A 194 4.56 -13.42 4.73
CA PRO A 194 3.86 -14.31 5.65
C PRO A 194 2.47 -14.71 5.17
N ASP A 195 2.03 -15.91 5.55
CA ASP A 195 0.68 -16.44 5.22
C ASP A 195 -0.44 -15.58 5.83
N GLU A 196 -0.19 -15.03 7.02
CA GLU A 196 -1.06 -14.10 7.72
C GLU A 196 -1.29 -12.81 6.90
N THR A 197 -0.24 -12.29 6.26
CA THR A 197 -0.36 -11.14 5.35
C THR A 197 -1.14 -11.50 4.08
N ILE A 198 -0.94 -12.69 3.51
CA ILE A 198 -1.76 -13.14 2.36
C ILE A 198 -3.23 -13.19 2.76
N ALA A 199 -3.54 -13.73 3.94
CA ALA A 199 -4.90 -13.74 4.47
C ALA A 199 -5.44 -12.32 4.66
N TYR A 200 -4.65 -11.41 5.24
CA TYR A 200 -5.02 -10.01 5.41
C TYR A 200 -5.41 -9.34 4.08
N VAL A 201 -4.59 -9.50 3.04
CA VAL A 201 -4.87 -8.95 1.71
C VAL A 201 -6.14 -9.55 1.11
N VAL A 202 -6.35 -10.87 1.22
CA VAL A 202 -7.60 -11.50 0.75
C VAL A 202 -8.82 -10.86 1.43
N TYR A 203 -8.79 -10.62 2.75
CA TYR A 203 -9.88 -9.97 3.47
C TYR A 203 -10.07 -8.52 3.04
N ARG A 204 -9.00 -7.75 2.87
CA ARG A 204 -9.06 -6.39 2.33
C ARG A 204 -9.72 -6.32 0.95
N LEU A 205 -9.40 -7.25 0.04
CA LEU A 205 -9.99 -7.27 -1.30
C LEU A 205 -11.49 -7.60 -1.29
N PHE A 206 -11.97 -8.44 -0.37
CA PHE A 206 -13.41 -8.69 -0.22
C PHE A 206 -14.16 -7.51 0.38
N ASP A 207 -13.55 -6.79 1.33
CA ASP A 207 -14.12 -5.55 1.87
C ASP A 207 -14.20 -4.45 0.79
N GLU A 208 -13.28 -4.46 -0.17
CA GLU A 208 -13.22 -3.59 -1.35
C GLU A 208 -14.07 -4.08 -2.55
N GLU A 209 -15.07 -4.91 -2.28
CA GLU A 209 -16.11 -5.39 -3.21
C GLU A 209 -15.75 -6.55 -4.15
N ALA A 210 -14.62 -7.26 -3.95
CA ALA A 210 -14.39 -8.50 -4.70
C ALA A 210 -15.52 -9.51 -4.41
N THR A 211 -16.16 -10.02 -5.47
CA THR A 211 -17.34 -10.89 -5.36
C THR A 211 -17.03 -12.36 -5.65
N SER A 212 -15.86 -12.65 -6.23
CA SER A 212 -15.49 -13.99 -6.67
C SER A 212 -14.04 -14.37 -6.35
N ALA A 213 -13.76 -15.68 -6.35
CA ALA A 213 -12.42 -16.20 -6.15
C ALA A 213 -11.43 -15.74 -7.24
N SER A 214 -11.89 -15.66 -8.49
CA SER A 214 -11.06 -15.28 -9.62
C SER A 214 -10.73 -13.78 -9.57
N GLU A 215 -11.69 -12.92 -9.20
CA GLU A 215 -11.43 -11.49 -8.98
C GLU A 215 -10.35 -11.27 -7.90
N VAL A 216 -10.34 -12.06 -6.83
CA VAL A 216 -9.28 -11.98 -5.82
C VAL A 216 -7.95 -12.48 -6.39
N ILE A 217 -7.91 -13.62 -7.09
CA ILE A 217 -6.66 -14.20 -7.61
C ILE A 217 -6.02 -13.30 -8.67
N GLU A 218 -6.83 -12.69 -9.51
CA GLU A 218 -6.41 -11.85 -10.65
C GLU A 218 -6.19 -10.39 -10.24
N HIS A 219 -6.39 -10.03 -8.96
CA HIS A 219 -6.30 -8.65 -8.51
C HIS A 219 -4.87 -8.09 -8.63
N ASP A 220 -4.75 -6.86 -9.12
CA ASP A 220 -3.46 -6.21 -9.36
C ASP A 220 -2.64 -5.97 -8.08
N ASP A 221 -3.28 -5.95 -6.91
CA ASP A 221 -2.59 -5.75 -5.63
C ASP A 221 -1.55 -6.82 -5.33
N TRP A 222 -1.68 -8.02 -5.89
CA TRP A 222 -0.65 -9.05 -5.75
C TRP A 222 0.67 -8.66 -6.40
N LYS A 223 0.63 -7.81 -7.43
CA LYS A 223 1.83 -7.24 -8.08
C LYS A 223 2.58 -6.30 -7.12
N LEU A 224 1.92 -5.74 -6.10
CA LEU A 224 2.60 -4.97 -5.04
C LEU A 224 3.59 -5.84 -4.26
N PHE A 225 3.34 -7.14 -4.17
CA PHE A 225 4.23 -8.12 -3.55
C PHE A 225 5.13 -8.83 -4.57
N LEU A 226 5.12 -8.37 -5.82
CA LEU A 226 5.82 -9.00 -6.95
C LEU A 226 5.35 -10.44 -7.23
N MET A 227 4.07 -10.75 -6.98
CA MET A 227 3.50 -12.07 -7.21
C MET A 227 2.70 -12.12 -8.51
N ASP A 228 2.91 -13.19 -9.28
CA ASP A 228 2.06 -13.57 -10.40
C ASP A 228 0.82 -14.36 -9.93
N GLU A 229 -0.20 -14.49 -10.79
CA GLU A 229 -1.44 -15.21 -10.48
C GLU A 229 -1.22 -16.68 -10.06
N SER A 230 -0.17 -17.33 -10.59
CA SER A 230 0.14 -18.73 -10.30
C SER A 230 0.69 -18.89 -8.88
N GLU A 231 1.54 -17.94 -8.46
CA GLU A 231 2.02 -17.82 -7.09
C GLU A 231 0.87 -17.49 -6.14
N VAL A 232 0.04 -16.48 -6.47
CA VAL A 232 -1.14 -16.12 -5.67
C VAL A 232 -2.05 -17.31 -5.44
N GLN A 233 -2.38 -18.05 -6.50
CA GLN A 233 -3.21 -19.25 -6.42
C GLN A 233 -2.57 -20.35 -5.54
N ARG A 234 -1.24 -20.49 -5.56
CA ARG A 234 -0.52 -21.40 -4.66
C ARG A 234 -0.65 -20.92 -3.20
N ARG A 235 -0.36 -19.65 -2.93
CA ARG A 235 -0.42 -19.05 -1.60
C ARG A 235 -1.82 -19.10 -0.99
N ILE A 236 -2.86 -18.79 -1.77
CA ILE A 236 -4.28 -18.90 -1.36
C ILE A 236 -4.62 -20.34 -0.96
N ARG A 237 -4.09 -21.34 -1.66
CA ARG A 237 -4.27 -22.75 -1.30
C ARG A 237 -3.54 -23.11 -0.01
N ASP A 238 -2.34 -22.59 0.18
CA ASP A 238 -1.51 -22.83 1.36
C ASP A 238 -2.17 -22.27 2.63
N ILE A 239 -2.83 -21.11 2.54
CA ILE A 239 -3.55 -20.49 3.68
C ILE A 239 -4.95 -21.07 3.92
N SER A 240 -5.50 -21.84 2.99
CA SER A 240 -6.86 -22.39 3.10
C SER A 240 -7.09 -23.35 4.29
N PRO A 241 -6.14 -24.13 4.81
CA PRO A 241 -6.40 -24.91 6.01
C PRO A 241 -6.68 -24.05 7.24
N GLN A 242 -6.20 -22.79 7.27
CA GLN A 242 -6.25 -21.93 8.44
C GLN A 242 -7.23 -20.75 8.27
N TYR A 243 -7.07 -19.92 7.24
CA TYR A 243 -7.71 -18.58 7.21
C TYR A 243 -8.90 -18.42 6.25
N ILE A 244 -8.97 -19.24 5.20
CA ILE A 244 -10.04 -19.21 4.18
C ILE A 244 -10.45 -20.63 3.76
N ASN A 245 -11.51 -20.82 2.98
CA ASN A 245 -11.83 -22.09 2.34
C ASN A 245 -11.76 -21.92 0.82
N TYR A 246 -10.72 -22.46 0.19
CA TYR A 246 -10.51 -22.39 -1.24
C TYR A 246 -10.62 -23.76 -1.91
N GLU A 247 -11.52 -23.89 -2.89
CA GLU A 247 -11.70 -25.08 -3.70
C GLU A 247 -11.62 -24.73 -5.19
N LYS A 248 -10.83 -25.50 -5.95
CA LYS A 248 -10.81 -25.45 -7.42
C LYS A 248 -11.22 -26.80 -7.99
N ARG A 249 -12.24 -26.81 -8.85
CA ARG A 249 -12.72 -27.98 -9.59
C ARG A 249 -12.87 -27.66 -11.07
N GLY A 250 -11.87 -28.05 -11.87
CA GLY A 250 -11.83 -27.66 -13.28
C GLY A 250 -11.73 -26.15 -13.42
N SER A 251 -12.69 -25.53 -14.11
CA SER A 251 -12.81 -24.08 -14.28
C SER A 251 -13.62 -23.38 -13.18
N THR A 252 -14.20 -24.12 -12.22
CA THR A 252 -14.94 -23.52 -11.12
C THR A 252 -14.03 -23.33 -9.91
N GLU A 253 -13.93 -22.10 -9.45
CA GLU A 253 -13.22 -21.72 -8.23
C GLU A 253 -14.20 -21.16 -7.21
N ARG A 254 -13.99 -21.50 -5.93
CA ARG A 254 -14.79 -21.01 -4.83
C ARG A 254 -13.88 -20.68 -3.66
N LEU A 255 -13.99 -19.44 -3.19
CA LEU A 255 -13.29 -18.93 -2.02
C LEU A 255 -14.35 -18.47 -1.02
N ARG A 256 -14.19 -18.84 0.25
CA ARG A 256 -15.02 -18.35 1.35
C ARG A 256 -14.16 -17.98 2.55
N MET A 257 -14.51 -16.90 3.20
CA MET A 257 -13.89 -16.52 4.47
C MET A 257 -14.25 -17.53 5.57
N LYS A 258 -13.33 -17.71 6.52
CA LYS A 258 -13.57 -18.50 7.74
C LYS A 258 -13.96 -17.63 8.92
N HIS A 259 -13.54 -16.38 8.90
CA HIS A 259 -13.91 -15.33 9.84
C HIS A 259 -14.89 -14.40 9.13
N ASP A 260 -15.85 -13.84 9.84
CA ASP A 260 -16.89 -12.99 9.24
C ASP A 260 -16.36 -11.57 8.96
N THR A 261 -15.29 -11.17 9.66
CA THR A 261 -14.66 -9.85 9.53
C THR A 261 -13.13 -9.96 9.52
N ILE A 262 -12.46 -8.91 9.05
CA ILE A 262 -11.00 -8.80 9.10
C ILE A 262 -10.49 -8.70 10.54
N ASP A 263 -11.26 -8.14 11.47
CA ASP A 263 -10.88 -8.04 12.87
C ASP A 263 -10.84 -9.43 13.53
N GLU A 264 -11.84 -10.27 13.26
CA GLU A 264 -11.85 -11.66 13.72
C GLU A 264 -10.72 -12.50 13.11
N LEU A 265 -10.26 -12.16 11.91
CA LEU A 265 -9.07 -12.77 11.30
C LEU A 265 -7.81 -12.36 12.07
N ILE A 266 -7.65 -11.06 12.36
CA ILE A 266 -6.47 -10.53 13.06
C ILE A 266 -6.36 -11.14 14.46
N ASP A 267 -7.48 -11.31 15.16
CA ASP A 267 -7.54 -11.99 16.47
C ASP A 267 -7.05 -13.46 16.43
N ALA A 268 -6.96 -14.05 15.23
CA ALA A 268 -6.53 -15.44 15.00
C ALA A 268 -5.09 -15.57 14.48
N PHE A 269 -4.35 -14.47 14.32
CA PHE A 269 -2.93 -14.46 13.94
C PHE A 269 -1.99 -14.98 15.03
#